data_AF-A0A9D7ITQ8-F1
#
_entry.id   AF-A0A9D7ITQ8-F1
#
_cell.length_a   1.000
_cell.length_b   1.000
_cell.length_c   1.000
_cell.angle_alpha   90.00
_cell.angle_beta   90.00
_cell.angle_gamma   90.00
#
_symmetry.space_group_name_H-M   'P 1'
#
loop_
_entity.id
_entity.type
_entity.pdbx_description
1 polymer ?
#
loop_
_entity_poly.entity_id
_entity_poly.type
_entity_poly.pdbx_seq_one_letter_code
_entity_poly.pdbx_strand_id
1 'polypeptide(L)'
;MQFMQSALSVPRLSPLRAKWLVATVLMVLSVIPSMLIFSPQRMKGFLFIVLATFITEDLTTIHVGMLSAQGSIGFIDGTLACFLGIFVGDMLLYLAGRTFGRAALSRAPLRWFLSEGAVNGSSKWLEKRGALVIAICRFVPGTRLPTYFAAGMLRTSFRKFTFYFLVASAVWTPLLVLLSAWFGEHLVLSILSVRSLTIFTTLLSAFIFWMILRLALKALTWQGRRMLAGQMRKWLRWEFWPPYLFYPPVVAWIGWLSLKSRSLTAFTAANPAIEAGGFIGESKSAILHGLQGACDNDNIARHRLIAAGRSFPERLALAGDFMQSKQLAFPVVLKPNAGQRGAGVMIIRSEAELNEALLNAREDLVIQEYVPGIEFGVFYFRYPGDVRGRIFSITEKVFPEVTGDGVRSLKELILSNDRAASLAEVYFDRNRLRLDEIVPANERVQLVEIGSHCRGTVFLDGTSHLTPELAASIDRISRQFDGFYFGRYDVRVDSIESFRKGINIKVIELNGVTSEATNIYDPRNSVFYAWRVLCRQWSIAFEIAAANISRGERITPVRELIGLILKSQSSSRSLNSDQ
;
A
#
# COMPACT_ATOMS: atom_id res chain seq x y z
N MET A 1 31.95 26.24 -25.44
CA MET A 1 31.00 26.96 -26.33
C MET A 1 30.78 26.27 -27.70
N GLN A 2 31.00 24.95 -27.80
CA GLN A 2 30.74 24.14 -29.02
C GLN A 2 29.70 23.01 -28.78
N PHE A 3 29.17 22.88 -27.55
CA PHE A 3 28.18 21.86 -27.20
C PHE A 3 26.73 22.37 -27.18
N MET A 4 26.50 23.67 -27.40
CA MET A 4 25.15 24.29 -27.42
C MET A 4 24.53 24.39 -28.82
N GLN A 5 25.23 23.99 -29.90
CA GLN A 5 24.69 24.04 -31.26
C GLN A 5 24.15 22.70 -31.79
N SER A 6 24.36 21.57 -31.10
CA SER A 6 23.88 20.26 -31.54
C SER A 6 22.44 19.91 -31.12
N ALA A 7 21.77 20.78 -30.34
CA ALA A 7 20.43 20.53 -29.80
C ALA A 7 19.27 21.18 -30.60
N LEU A 8 19.55 21.85 -31.72
CA LEU A 8 18.53 22.54 -32.54
C LEU A 8 18.28 21.90 -33.93
N SER A 9 18.64 20.64 -34.13
CA SER A 9 18.23 19.90 -35.33
C SER A 9 16.84 19.28 -35.12
N VAL A 10 15.79 20.09 -35.21
CA VAL A 10 14.45 19.59 -35.54
C VAL A 10 14.57 18.90 -36.90
N PRO A 11 14.20 17.61 -37.06
CA PRO A 11 14.25 16.98 -38.36
C PRO A 11 13.24 17.72 -39.26
N ARG A 12 13.76 18.51 -40.21
CA ARG A 12 12.94 19.10 -41.28
C ARG A 12 12.21 17.95 -41.96
N LEU A 13 10.88 17.94 -41.83
CA LEU A 13 10.01 17.07 -42.61
C LEU A 13 10.41 17.21 -44.08
N SER A 14 10.76 16.09 -44.72
CA SER A 14 11.07 16.12 -46.15
C SER A 14 9.89 16.74 -46.92
N PRO A 15 10.13 17.50 -48.01
CA PRO A 15 9.08 18.22 -48.72
C PRO A 15 7.92 17.30 -49.18
N LEU A 16 8.20 16.01 -49.40
CA LEU A 16 7.18 14.99 -49.67
C LEU A 16 6.28 14.68 -48.45
N ARG A 17 6.80 14.63 -47.22
CA ARG A 17 6.02 14.32 -46.00
C ARG A 17 5.16 15.50 -45.54
N ALA A 18 5.64 16.73 -45.72
CA ALA A 18 4.83 17.94 -45.50
C ALA A 18 3.69 18.05 -46.53
N LYS A 19 3.95 17.70 -47.80
CA LYS A 19 2.93 17.66 -48.86
C LYS A 19 1.80 16.66 -48.56
N TRP A 20 2.09 15.51 -47.94
CA TRP A 20 1.05 14.55 -47.55
C TRP A 20 0.25 14.99 -46.31
N LEU A 21 0.89 15.61 -45.31
CA LEU A 21 0.17 16.18 -44.16
C LEU A 21 -0.79 17.28 -44.62
N VAL A 22 -0.29 18.16 -45.49
CA VAL A 22 -1.08 19.18 -46.16
C VAL A 22 -2.14 18.54 -47.04
N ALA A 23 -1.86 17.46 -47.78
CA ALA A 23 -2.87 16.78 -48.61
C ALA A 23 -3.95 16.03 -47.79
N THR A 24 -3.63 15.46 -46.63
CA THR A 24 -4.62 14.81 -45.75
C THR A 24 -5.45 15.84 -45.00
N VAL A 25 -4.82 16.92 -44.52
CA VAL A 25 -5.55 18.08 -43.96
C VAL A 25 -6.41 18.73 -45.05
N LEU A 26 -5.89 18.92 -46.26
CA LEU A 26 -6.63 19.42 -47.42
C LEU A 26 -7.71 18.45 -47.89
N MET A 27 -7.53 17.13 -47.77
CA MET A 27 -8.55 16.13 -48.10
C MET A 27 -9.71 16.20 -47.09
N VAL A 28 -9.42 16.31 -45.79
CA VAL A 28 -10.42 16.54 -44.74
C VAL A 28 -11.08 17.92 -44.91
N LEU A 29 -10.30 18.95 -45.24
CA LEU A 29 -10.80 20.29 -45.60
C LEU A 29 -11.49 20.33 -46.97
N SER A 30 -11.34 19.31 -47.82
CA SER A 30 -12.01 19.20 -49.14
C SER A 30 -13.35 18.47 -49.06
N VAL A 31 -13.71 17.94 -47.89
CA VAL A 31 -15.07 17.52 -47.55
C VAL A 31 -15.89 18.71 -47.02
N ILE A 32 -15.23 19.79 -46.60
CA ILE A 32 -15.84 21.05 -46.16
C ILE A 32 -16.47 21.91 -47.30
N PRO A 33 -15.98 21.95 -48.56
CA PRO A 33 -16.44 22.91 -49.55
C PRO A 33 -17.80 22.56 -50.17
N SER A 34 -18.27 21.31 -50.09
CA SER A 34 -19.66 20.96 -50.42
C SER A 34 -20.67 21.40 -49.36
N MET A 35 -20.19 21.91 -48.21
CA MET A 35 -21.01 22.43 -47.10
C MET A 35 -20.87 23.94 -46.87
N LEU A 36 -20.33 24.70 -47.84
CA LEU A 36 -20.34 26.16 -47.80
C LEU A 36 -21.72 26.78 -48.18
N ILE A 37 -22.76 25.94 -48.31
CA ILE A 37 -24.16 26.34 -48.52
C ILE A 37 -24.93 26.40 -47.17
N PHE A 38 -24.23 26.64 -46.06
CA PHE A 38 -24.82 26.64 -44.72
C PHE A 38 -24.93 28.05 -44.14
N SER A 39 -26.05 28.34 -43.47
CA SER A 39 -26.27 29.62 -42.77
C SER A 39 -25.21 29.84 -41.67
N PRO A 40 -24.81 31.10 -41.37
CA PRO A 40 -23.77 31.41 -40.37
C PRO A 40 -24.02 30.81 -38.97
N GLN A 41 -25.26 30.50 -38.63
CA GLN A 41 -25.63 29.86 -37.36
C GLN A 41 -25.26 28.37 -37.31
N ARG A 42 -25.44 27.63 -38.41
CA ARG A 42 -25.06 26.20 -38.47
C ARG A 42 -23.55 26.00 -38.39
N MET A 43 -22.77 26.90 -39.00
CA MET A 43 -21.30 26.89 -38.91
C MET A 43 -20.80 27.09 -37.47
N LYS A 44 -21.42 28.01 -36.71
CA LYS A 44 -21.11 28.22 -35.29
C LYS A 44 -21.43 26.99 -34.44
N GLY A 45 -22.57 26.35 -34.70
CA GLY A 45 -22.95 25.10 -34.03
C GLY A 45 -21.96 23.95 -34.30
N PHE A 46 -21.56 23.78 -35.56
CA PHE A 46 -20.56 22.79 -35.95
C PHE A 46 -19.22 22.99 -35.24
N LEU A 47 -18.69 24.21 -35.26
CA LEU A 47 -17.41 24.53 -34.61
C LEU A 47 -17.48 24.37 -33.09
N PHE A 48 -18.61 24.73 -32.48
CA PHE A 48 -18.83 24.53 -31.05
C PHE A 48 -18.78 23.06 -30.67
N ILE A 49 -19.43 22.18 -31.44
CA ILE A 49 -19.38 20.72 -31.22
C ILE A 49 -17.94 20.22 -31.32
N VAL A 50 -17.20 20.63 -32.36
CA VAL A 50 -15.79 20.28 -32.52
C VAL A 50 -14.99 20.68 -31.27
N LEU A 51 -15.14 21.91 -30.79
CA LEU A 51 -14.44 22.40 -29.60
C LEU A 51 -14.87 21.69 -28.30
N ALA A 52 -16.16 21.37 -28.16
CA ALA A 52 -16.69 20.68 -26.99
C ALA A 52 -16.11 19.26 -26.82
N THR A 53 -15.79 18.57 -27.92
CA THR A 53 -15.14 17.24 -27.86
C THR A 53 -13.75 17.27 -27.20
N PHE A 54 -13.03 18.40 -27.23
CA PHE A 54 -11.74 18.54 -26.55
C PHE A 54 -11.88 18.58 -25.03
N ILE A 55 -13.03 19.03 -24.54
CA ILE A 55 -13.34 19.05 -23.10
C ILE A 55 -13.82 17.65 -22.69
N THR A 56 -14.84 17.14 -23.38
CA THR A 56 -15.43 15.82 -23.09
C THR A 56 -15.99 15.18 -24.36
N GLU A 57 -15.25 14.25 -24.96
CA GLU A 57 -15.70 13.49 -26.14
C GLU A 57 -17.05 12.78 -25.89
N ASP A 58 -17.17 12.06 -24.78
CA ASP A 58 -18.31 11.17 -24.53
C ASP A 58 -19.59 11.97 -24.24
N LEU A 59 -19.51 13.03 -23.43
CA LEU A 59 -20.67 13.88 -23.17
C LEU A 59 -21.10 14.66 -24.42
N THR A 60 -20.15 15.12 -25.23
CA THR A 60 -20.45 15.84 -26.47
C THR A 60 -21.15 14.94 -27.49
N THR A 61 -20.66 13.71 -27.66
CA THR A 61 -21.30 12.73 -28.57
C THR A 61 -22.70 12.33 -28.11
N ILE A 62 -22.91 12.15 -26.79
CA ILE A 62 -24.24 11.90 -26.22
C ILE A 62 -25.17 13.09 -26.49
N HIS A 63 -24.71 14.31 -26.20
CA HIS A 63 -25.51 15.52 -26.37
C HIS A 63 -25.88 15.77 -27.84
N VAL A 64 -24.94 15.54 -28.76
CA VAL A 64 -25.19 15.65 -30.21
C VAL A 64 -26.19 14.59 -30.68
N GLY A 65 -26.12 13.36 -30.16
CA GLY A 65 -27.14 12.33 -30.40
C GLY A 65 -28.53 12.78 -29.95
N MET A 66 -28.64 13.34 -28.75
CA MET A 66 -29.90 13.87 -28.21
C MET A 66 -30.46 15.03 -29.06
N LEU A 67 -29.62 16.00 -29.42
CA LEU A 67 -30.03 17.13 -30.27
C LEU A 67 -30.43 16.68 -31.69
N SER A 68 -29.78 15.62 -32.19
CA SER A 68 -30.15 15.01 -33.46
C SER A 68 -31.51 14.30 -33.39
N ALA A 69 -31.82 13.63 -32.29
CA ALA A 69 -33.14 13.00 -32.08
C ALA A 69 -34.26 14.03 -32.00
N GLN A 70 -33.99 15.21 -31.41
CA GLN A 70 -34.93 16.33 -31.32
C GLN A 70 -35.08 17.11 -32.65
N GLY A 71 -34.39 16.71 -33.71
CA GLY A 71 -34.41 17.41 -35.00
C GLY A 71 -33.74 18.80 -35.01
N SER A 72 -33.03 19.16 -33.93
CA SER A 72 -32.35 20.47 -33.81
C SER A 72 -31.06 20.55 -34.63
N ILE A 73 -30.39 19.41 -34.85
CA ILE A 73 -29.16 19.29 -35.63
C ILE A 73 -29.30 18.09 -36.58
N GLY A 74 -28.80 18.21 -37.81
CA GLY A 74 -28.74 17.07 -38.74
C GLY A 74 -27.81 15.98 -38.22
N PHE A 75 -28.26 14.72 -38.24
CA PHE A 75 -27.47 13.57 -37.76
C PHE A 75 -26.08 13.49 -38.38
N ILE A 76 -26.00 13.71 -39.71
CA ILE A 76 -24.74 13.69 -40.47
C ILE A 76 -23.81 14.82 -40.00
N ASP A 77 -24.32 16.05 -39.93
CA ASP A 77 -23.54 17.23 -39.56
C ASP A 77 -22.98 17.11 -38.13
N GLY A 78 -23.82 16.67 -37.18
CA GLY A 78 -23.43 16.45 -35.79
C GLY A 78 -22.40 15.32 -35.65
N THR A 79 -22.59 14.21 -36.36
CA THR A 79 -21.66 13.08 -36.34
C THR A 79 -20.31 13.46 -36.94
N LEU A 80 -20.30 14.20 -38.05
CA LEU A 80 -19.06 14.70 -38.67
C LEU A 80 -18.33 15.68 -37.77
N ALA A 81 -19.04 16.58 -37.10
CA ALA A 81 -18.45 17.50 -36.13
C ALA A 81 -17.78 16.75 -34.97
N CYS A 82 -18.47 15.75 -34.39
CA CYS A 82 -17.91 14.92 -33.34
C CYS A 82 -16.69 14.15 -33.84
N PHE A 83 -16.79 13.50 -35.00
CA PHE A 83 -15.70 12.73 -35.58
C PHE A 83 -14.46 13.58 -35.81
N LEU A 84 -14.63 14.79 -36.37
CA LEU A 84 -13.51 15.70 -36.63
C LEU A 84 -12.83 16.15 -35.34
N GLY A 85 -13.60 16.59 -34.33
CA GLY A 85 -13.04 17.04 -33.07
C GLY A 85 -12.29 15.95 -32.32
N ILE A 86 -12.87 14.76 -32.24
CA ILE A 86 -12.21 13.58 -31.64
C ILE A 86 -10.95 13.21 -32.41
N PHE A 87 -11.03 13.18 -33.74
CA PHE A 87 -9.90 12.80 -34.56
C PHE A 87 -8.71 13.73 -34.36
N VAL A 88 -8.97 15.04 -34.29
CA VAL A 88 -7.93 16.04 -34.02
C VAL A 88 -7.40 15.91 -32.59
N GLY A 89 -8.27 15.77 -31.59
CA GLY A 89 -7.87 15.63 -30.19
C GLY A 89 -6.94 14.43 -29.94
N ASP A 90 -7.31 13.25 -30.45
CA ASP A 90 -6.53 12.03 -30.30
C ASP A 90 -5.22 12.06 -31.11
N MET A 91 -5.20 12.73 -32.28
CA MET A 91 -3.94 13.01 -32.99
C MET A 91 -2.99 13.87 -32.18
N LEU A 92 -3.49 14.90 -31.49
CA LEU A 92 -2.66 15.76 -30.64
C LEU A 92 -2.05 14.97 -29.48
N LEU A 93 -2.79 14.04 -28.88
CA LEU A 93 -2.29 13.16 -27.82
C LEU A 93 -1.16 12.24 -28.30
N TYR A 94 -1.33 11.63 -29.47
CA TYR A 94 -0.27 10.83 -30.09
C TYR A 94 0.96 11.67 -30.41
N LEU A 95 0.77 12.87 -30.97
CA LEU A 95 1.87 13.79 -31.27
C LEU A 95 2.59 14.23 -30.00
N ALA A 96 1.85 14.54 -28.92
CA ALA A 96 2.43 14.89 -27.63
C ALA A 96 3.30 13.76 -27.07
N GLY A 97 2.84 12.51 -27.14
CA GLY A 97 3.65 11.34 -26.77
C GLY A 97 4.91 11.21 -27.63
N ARG A 98 4.82 11.51 -28.93
CA ARG A 98 5.93 11.40 -29.88
C ARG A 98 6.97 12.51 -29.73
N THR A 99 6.56 13.74 -29.44
CA THR A 99 7.45 14.91 -29.33
C THR A 99 8.03 15.08 -27.94
N PHE A 100 7.22 14.92 -26.89
CA PHE A 100 7.63 15.18 -25.52
C PHE A 100 7.99 13.92 -24.72
N GLY A 101 7.61 12.73 -25.22
CA GLY A 101 7.98 11.46 -24.61
C GLY A 101 7.54 11.34 -23.14
N ARG A 102 8.35 10.68 -22.32
CA ARG A 102 8.09 10.53 -20.87
C ARG A 102 8.08 11.87 -20.12
N ALA A 103 8.78 12.90 -20.62
CA ALA A 103 8.84 14.21 -19.96
C ALA A 103 7.50 14.97 -19.96
N ALA A 104 6.53 14.58 -20.81
CA ALA A 104 5.18 15.14 -20.75
C ALA A 104 4.32 14.56 -19.61
N LEU A 105 4.65 13.38 -19.06
CA LEU A 105 3.91 12.78 -17.95
C LEU A 105 4.17 13.50 -16.61
N SER A 106 5.28 14.21 -16.49
CA SER A 106 5.61 14.99 -15.29
C SER A 106 5.05 16.42 -15.32
N ARG A 107 4.41 16.86 -16.42
CA ARG A 107 3.88 18.22 -16.59
C ARG A 107 2.35 18.26 -16.55
N ALA A 108 1.79 19.29 -15.94
CA ALA A 108 0.35 19.57 -16.01
C ALA A 108 -0.02 20.13 -17.40
N PRO A 109 -1.22 19.83 -17.95
CA PRO A 109 -2.32 19.06 -17.35
C PRO A 109 -2.23 17.53 -17.57
N LEU A 110 -1.30 17.03 -18.39
CA LEU A 110 -1.25 15.59 -18.73
C LEU A 110 -1.12 14.68 -17.50
N ARG A 111 -0.32 15.08 -16.50
CA ARG A 111 -0.17 14.32 -15.24
C ARG A 111 -1.48 14.10 -14.46
N TRP A 112 -2.49 14.94 -14.68
CA TRP A 112 -3.78 14.83 -13.98
C TRP A 112 -4.68 13.74 -14.57
N PHE A 113 -4.48 13.43 -15.85
CA PHE A 113 -5.32 12.47 -16.58
C PHE A 113 -4.58 11.17 -16.94
N LEU A 114 -3.23 11.17 -16.91
CA LEU A 114 -2.39 10.05 -17.32
C LEU A 114 -1.44 9.64 -16.20
N SER A 115 -1.62 8.43 -15.66
CA SER A 115 -0.68 7.83 -14.71
C SER A 115 0.42 7.06 -15.44
N GLU A 116 1.64 7.09 -14.91
CA GLU A 116 2.78 6.34 -15.48
C GLU A 116 2.50 4.83 -15.57
N GLY A 117 1.82 4.28 -14.56
CA GLY A 117 1.42 2.87 -14.54
C GLY A 117 0.48 2.50 -15.70
N ALA A 118 -0.49 3.35 -16.02
CA ALA A 118 -1.42 3.13 -17.14
C ALA A 118 -0.69 3.17 -18.49
N VAL A 119 0.22 4.14 -18.67
CA VAL A 119 1.03 4.27 -19.90
C VAL A 119 1.97 3.08 -20.09
N ASN A 120 2.61 2.61 -19.01
CA ASN A 120 3.48 1.43 -19.05
C ASN A 120 2.70 0.16 -19.38
N GLY A 121 1.49 0.00 -18.83
CA GLY A 121 0.57 -1.10 -19.17
C GLY A 121 0.18 -1.08 -20.66
N SER A 122 -0.25 0.08 -21.17
CA SER A 122 -0.57 0.24 -22.58
C SER A 122 0.63 0.02 -23.51
N SER A 123 1.84 0.44 -23.09
CA SER A 123 3.08 0.21 -23.85
C SER A 123 3.35 -1.28 -24.05
N LYS A 124 3.28 -2.08 -22.97
CA LYS A 124 3.43 -3.54 -23.04
C LYS A 124 2.37 -4.19 -23.94
N TRP A 125 1.14 -3.67 -23.93
CA TRP A 125 0.06 -4.19 -24.76
C TRP A 125 0.30 -3.89 -26.25
N LEU A 126 0.75 -2.68 -26.55
CA LEU A 126 1.12 -2.24 -27.90
C LEU A 126 2.33 -3.01 -28.45
N GLU A 127 3.33 -3.29 -27.63
CA GLU A 127 4.48 -4.13 -28.00
C GLU A 127 4.06 -5.56 -28.35
N LYS A 128 3.11 -6.15 -27.60
CA LYS A 128 2.66 -7.54 -27.82
C LYS A 128 1.68 -7.71 -28.98
N ARG A 129 0.73 -6.79 -29.16
CA ARG A 129 -0.39 -6.92 -30.11
C ARG A 129 -0.32 -5.92 -31.28
N GLY A 130 0.71 -5.08 -31.31
CA GLY A 130 0.95 -4.12 -32.39
C GLY A 130 -0.16 -3.09 -32.53
N ALA A 131 -0.31 -2.55 -33.74
CA ALA A 131 -1.21 -1.44 -34.01
C ALA A 131 -2.72 -1.77 -33.88
N LEU A 132 -3.09 -3.05 -33.76
CA LEU A 132 -4.47 -3.48 -33.48
C LEU A 132 -5.00 -2.95 -32.15
N VAL A 133 -4.11 -2.74 -31.17
CA VAL A 133 -4.45 -2.19 -29.85
C VAL A 133 -5.08 -0.81 -29.94
N ILE A 134 -4.70 -0.01 -30.94
CA ILE A 134 -5.22 1.34 -31.19
C ILE A 134 -6.71 1.30 -31.54
N ALA A 135 -7.15 0.24 -32.23
CA ALA A 135 -8.57 0.05 -32.51
C ALA A 135 -9.31 -0.48 -31.26
N ILE A 136 -8.71 -1.43 -30.54
CA ILE A 136 -9.36 -2.08 -29.38
C ILE A 136 -9.55 -1.10 -28.21
N CYS A 137 -8.61 -0.20 -27.95
CA CYS A 137 -8.70 0.70 -26.79
C CYS A 137 -9.90 1.66 -26.85
N ARG A 138 -10.49 1.87 -28.03
CA ARG A 138 -11.70 2.68 -28.20
C ARG A 138 -12.95 2.00 -27.64
N PHE A 139 -12.93 0.68 -27.51
CA PHE A 139 -14.00 -0.12 -26.89
C PHE A 139 -13.80 -0.34 -25.38
N VAL A 140 -12.66 0.08 -24.82
CA VAL A 140 -12.33 -0.15 -23.40
C VAL A 140 -12.22 1.21 -22.68
N PRO A 141 -13.22 1.56 -21.85
CA PRO A 141 -13.25 2.85 -21.16
C PRO A 141 -11.97 3.16 -20.38
N GLY A 142 -11.49 4.40 -20.48
CA GLY A 142 -10.30 4.89 -19.76
C GLY A 142 -8.95 4.45 -20.33
N THR A 143 -8.90 3.56 -21.33
CA THR A 143 -7.63 3.08 -21.91
C THR A 143 -7.17 3.87 -23.14
N ARG A 144 -8.03 4.71 -23.74
CA ARG A 144 -7.72 5.49 -24.95
C ARG A 144 -6.55 6.46 -24.74
N LEU A 145 -6.64 7.32 -23.70
CA LEU A 145 -5.65 8.37 -23.46
C LEU A 145 -4.26 7.77 -23.20
N PRO A 146 -4.09 6.78 -22.29
CA PRO A 146 -2.79 6.15 -22.07
C PRO A 146 -2.25 5.44 -23.31
N THR A 147 -3.12 4.83 -24.11
CA THR A 147 -2.72 4.03 -25.27
C THR A 147 -2.26 4.88 -26.44
N TYR A 148 -2.96 5.97 -26.78
CA TYR A 148 -2.55 6.86 -27.86
C TYR A 148 -1.27 7.63 -27.51
N PHE A 149 -1.14 8.06 -26.26
CA PHE A 149 0.08 8.67 -25.76
C PHE A 149 1.26 7.69 -25.75
N ALA A 150 1.06 6.46 -25.25
CA ALA A 150 2.07 5.39 -25.30
C ALA A 150 2.49 5.06 -26.74
N ALA A 151 1.53 5.02 -27.68
CA ALA A 151 1.82 4.78 -29.09
C ALA A 151 2.71 5.87 -29.70
N GLY A 152 2.51 7.13 -29.29
CA GLY A 152 3.38 8.24 -29.62
C GLY A 152 4.78 8.09 -29.04
N MET A 153 4.87 7.78 -27.73
CA MET A 153 6.13 7.58 -27.01
C MET A 153 6.99 6.46 -27.62
N LEU A 154 6.34 5.35 -27.98
CA LEU A 154 6.98 4.19 -28.64
C LEU A 154 7.28 4.45 -30.13
N ARG A 155 7.04 5.68 -30.61
CA ARG A 155 7.28 6.12 -31.99
C ARG A 155 6.67 5.20 -33.04
N THR A 156 5.49 4.65 -32.74
CA THR A 156 4.70 3.84 -33.68
C THR A 156 4.59 4.53 -35.03
N SER A 157 4.51 3.79 -36.14
CA SER A 157 4.37 4.42 -37.46
C SER A 157 3.11 5.27 -37.51
N PHE A 158 3.25 6.57 -37.79
CA PHE A 158 2.13 7.52 -37.90
C PHE A 158 1.07 7.01 -38.88
N ARG A 159 1.48 6.43 -40.01
CA ARG A 159 0.55 5.87 -41.01
C ARG A 159 -0.29 4.74 -40.44
N LYS A 160 0.35 3.82 -39.70
CA LYS A 160 -0.37 2.70 -39.05
C LYS A 160 -1.32 3.26 -38.00
N PHE A 161 -0.85 4.18 -37.15
CA PHE A 161 -1.67 4.80 -36.13
C PHE A 161 -2.92 5.46 -36.71
N THR A 162 -2.74 6.37 -37.67
CA THR A 162 -3.85 7.08 -38.31
C THR A 162 -4.80 6.12 -39.03
N PHE A 163 -4.32 5.08 -39.70
CA PHE A 163 -5.20 4.11 -40.37
C PHE A 163 -6.10 3.36 -39.39
N TYR A 164 -5.53 2.71 -38.38
CA TYR A 164 -6.32 1.94 -37.39
C TYR A 164 -7.25 2.85 -36.61
N PHE A 165 -6.78 4.05 -36.25
CA PHE A 165 -7.59 5.03 -35.55
C PHE A 165 -8.74 5.57 -36.40
N LEU A 166 -8.50 5.89 -37.68
CA LEU A 166 -9.54 6.37 -38.59
C LEU A 166 -10.65 5.32 -38.75
N VAL A 167 -10.29 4.06 -38.98
CA VAL A 167 -11.25 2.95 -39.10
C VAL A 167 -12.04 2.79 -37.80
N ALA A 168 -11.37 2.78 -36.64
CA ALA A 168 -12.03 2.64 -35.35
C ALA A 168 -12.99 3.81 -35.05
N SER A 169 -12.56 5.05 -35.30
CA SER A 169 -13.37 6.25 -35.08
C SER A 169 -14.53 6.37 -36.06
N ALA A 170 -14.36 5.95 -37.31
CA ALA A 170 -15.41 6.01 -38.33
C ALA A 170 -16.55 5.03 -38.03
N VAL A 171 -16.26 3.94 -37.31
CA VAL A 171 -17.29 3.00 -36.84
C VAL A 171 -17.87 3.45 -35.50
N TRP A 172 -17.02 3.81 -34.54
CA TRP A 172 -17.42 4.07 -33.16
C TRP A 172 -18.21 5.37 -33.00
N THR A 173 -17.78 6.46 -33.64
CA THR A 173 -18.41 7.78 -33.43
C THR A 173 -19.84 7.83 -33.95
N PRO A 174 -20.16 7.36 -35.18
CA PRO A 174 -21.56 7.28 -35.63
C PRO A 174 -22.39 6.32 -34.78
N LEU A 175 -21.81 5.20 -34.34
CA LEU A 175 -22.50 4.24 -33.48
C LEU A 175 -22.89 4.87 -32.14
N LEU A 176 -22.00 5.61 -31.48
CA LEU A 176 -22.30 6.30 -30.23
C LEU A 176 -23.36 7.39 -30.40
N VAL A 177 -23.27 8.20 -31.45
CA VAL A 177 -24.28 9.25 -31.73
C VAL A 177 -25.63 8.62 -32.03
N LEU A 178 -25.67 7.53 -32.80
CA LEU A 178 -26.89 6.77 -33.10
C LEU A 178 -27.52 6.15 -31.84
N LEU A 179 -26.72 5.46 -31.02
CA LEU A 179 -27.18 4.88 -29.76
C LEU A 179 -27.68 5.96 -28.82
N SER A 180 -27.02 7.12 -28.78
CA SER A 180 -27.41 8.25 -27.93
C SER A 180 -28.67 8.95 -28.44
N ALA A 181 -28.88 9.01 -29.76
CA ALA A 181 -30.14 9.49 -30.35
C ALA A 181 -31.30 8.54 -30.00
N TRP A 182 -31.08 7.23 -30.06
CA TRP A 182 -32.10 6.22 -29.76
C TRP A 182 -32.42 6.11 -28.25
N PHE A 183 -31.40 6.08 -27.38
CA PHE A 183 -31.60 6.02 -25.93
C PHE A 183 -31.98 7.37 -25.31
N GLY A 184 -31.55 8.48 -25.93
CA GLY A 184 -31.71 9.83 -25.38
C GLY A 184 -33.17 10.20 -25.14
N GLU A 185 -34.08 9.79 -26.02
CA GLU A 185 -35.52 10.05 -25.87
C GLU A 185 -36.09 9.33 -24.62
N HIS A 186 -35.73 8.06 -24.41
CA HIS A 186 -36.15 7.29 -23.24
C HIS A 186 -35.50 7.76 -21.94
N LEU A 187 -34.22 8.14 -21.97
CA LEU A 187 -33.48 8.59 -20.79
C LEU A 187 -33.95 9.98 -20.33
N VAL A 188 -34.17 10.90 -21.27
CA VAL A 188 -34.60 12.28 -20.99
C VAL A 188 -36.03 12.31 -20.45
N LEU A 189 -36.95 11.52 -21.01
CA LEU A 189 -38.31 11.40 -20.46
C LEU A 189 -38.31 10.78 -19.05
N SER A 190 -37.36 9.89 -18.74
CA SER A 190 -37.20 9.31 -17.40
C SER A 190 -36.56 10.27 -16.39
N ILE A 191 -35.68 11.18 -16.84
CA ILE A 191 -34.98 12.17 -16.00
C ILE A 191 -35.82 13.44 -15.79
N LEU A 192 -36.56 13.89 -16.81
CA LEU A 192 -37.40 15.09 -16.74
C LEU A 192 -38.73 14.85 -16.00
N SER A 193 -39.16 13.60 -15.83
CA SER A 193 -40.47 13.30 -15.23
C SER A 193 -40.48 13.20 -13.70
N VAL A 194 -39.37 12.99 -12.96
CA VAL A 194 -39.50 12.63 -11.53
C VAL A 194 -38.30 12.99 -10.61
N ARG A 195 -38.68 13.45 -9.39
CA ARG A 195 -38.04 13.50 -8.05
C ARG A 195 -36.61 12.93 -7.87
N SER A 196 -35.89 13.53 -6.92
CA SER A 196 -34.54 13.17 -6.41
C SER A 196 -34.25 11.67 -6.18
N LEU A 197 -35.29 10.85 -5.95
CA LEU A 197 -35.17 9.40 -5.72
C LEU A 197 -34.78 8.60 -6.97
N THR A 198 -35.15 9.05 -8.18
CA THR A 198 -34.83 8.35 -9.45
C THR A 198 -33.36 8.51 -9.83
N ILE A 199 -32.77 9.68 -9.51
CA ILE A 199 -31.33 9.93 -9.71
C ILE A 199 -30.51 9.01 -8.79
N PHE A 200 -30.89 8.91 -7.52
CA PHE A 200 -30.20 8.04 -6.55
C PHE A 200 -30.24 6.57 -6.98
N THR A 201 -31.41 6.06 -7.40
CA THR A 201 -31.57 4.67 -7.85
C THR A 201 -30.81 4.38 -9.14
N THR A 202 -30.76 5.34 -10.08
CA THR A 202 -29.95 5.21 -11.31
C THR A 202 -28.45 5.18 -11.00
N LEU A 203 -27.96 6.08 -10.14
CA LEU A 203 -26.55 6.10 -9.72
C LEU A 203 -26.16 4.83 -8.95
N LEU A 204 -27.04 4.35 -8.06
CA LEU A 204 -26.82 3.12 -7.32
C LEU A 204 -26.77 1.91 -8.27
N SER A 205 -27.67 1.84 -9.25
CA SER A 205 -27.69 0.77 -10.26
C SER A 205 -26.43 0.80 -11.13
N ALA A 206 -25.98 1.99 -11.56
CA ALA A 206 -24.73 2.14 -12.30
C ALA A 206 -23.51 1.74 -11.46
N PHE A 207 -23.47 2.09 -10.17
CA PHE A 207 -22.42 1.69 -9.25
C PHE A 207 -22.40 0.18 -9.03
N ILE A 208 -23.58 -0.45 -8.82
CA ILE A 208 -23.72 -1.90 -8.69
C ILE A 208 -23.26 -2.59 -9.97
N PHE A 209 -23.71 -2.14 -11.14
CA PHE A 209 -23.29 -2.68 -12.42
C PHE A 209 -21.77 -2.57 -12.63
N TRP A 210 -21.19 -1.41 -12.33
CA TRP A 210 -19.74 -1.20 -12.38
C TRP A 210 -18.98 -2.13 -11.42
N MET A 211 -19.50 -2.32 -10.21
CA MET A 211 -18.92 -3.25 -9.22
C MET A 211 -19.00 -4.69 -9.72
N ILE A 212 -20.16 -5.13 -10.24
CA ILE A 212 -20.36 -6.46 -10.83
C ILE A 212 -19.39 -6.66 -11.99
N LEU A 213 -19.29 -5.70 -12.91
CA LEU A 213 -18.38 -5.78 -14.05
C LEU A 213 -16.92 -5.90 -13.59
N ARG A 214 -16.49 -5.08 -12.60
CA ARG A 214 -15.13 -5.19 -12.02
C ARG A 214 -14.86 -6.55 -11.39
N LEU A 215 -15.81 -7.09 -10.63
CA LEU A 215 -15.69 -8.40 -10.00
C LEU A 215 -15.68 -9.53 -11.04
N ALA A 216 -16.53 -9.44 -12.06
CA ALA A 216 -16.58 -10.39 -13.17
C ALA A 216 -15.26 -10.42 -13.94
N LEU A 217 -14.73 -9.25 -14.32
CA LEU A 217 -13.45 -9.15 -15.02
C LEU A 217 -12.29 -9.73 -14.20
N LYS A 218 -12.26 -9.52 -12.88
CA LYS A 218 -11.30 -10.18 -11.98
C LYS A 218 -11.50 -11.70 -11.98
N ALA A 219 -12.74 -12.18 -11.90
CA ALA A 219 -13.07 -13.60 -11.84
C ALA A 219 -12.77 -14.38 -13.14
N LEU A 220 -12.62 -13.70 -14.29
CA LEU A 220 -12.24 -14.35 -15.55
C LEU A 220 -10.83 -14.96 -15.48
N THR A 221 -9.90 -14.32 -14.78
CA THR A 221 -8.51 -14.78 -14.67
C THR A 221 -8.30 -15.67 -13.45
N TRP A 222 -7.43 -16.69 -13.55
CA TRP A 222 -7.08 -17.52 -12.40
C TRP A 222 -6.50 -16.67 -11.25
N GLN A 223 -5.58 -15.75 -11.56
CA GLN A 223 -5.00 -14.82 -10.58
C GLN A 223 -6.09 -14.00 -9.88
N GLY A 224 -7.02 -13.41 -10.64
CA GLY A 224 -8.08 -12.60 -10.07
C GLY A 224 -9.06 -13.42 -9.22
N ARG A 225 -9.39 -14.67 -9.59
CA ARG A 225 -10.16 -15.58 -8.73
C ARG A 225 -9.46 -15.85 -7.39
N ARG A 226 -8.15 -16.12 -7.40
CA ARG A 226 -7.37 -16.37 -6.19
C ARG A 226 -7.28 -15.13 -5.30
N MET A 227 -7.07 -13.95 -5.89
CA MET A 227 -7.10 -12.68 -5.14
C MET A 227 -8.48 -12.39 -4.54
N LEU A 228 -9.56 -12.61 -5.28
CA LEU A 228 -10.94 -12.45 -4.77
C LEU A 228 -11.23 -13.41 -3.61
N ALA A 229 -10.87 -14.69 -3.75
CA ALA A 229 -10.99 -15.66 -2.67
C ALA A 229 -10.17 -15.25 -1.43
N GLY A 230 -8.96 -14.74 -1.63
CA GLY A 230 -8.13 -14.16 -0.57
C GLY A 230 -8.84 -13.00 0.15
N GLN A 231 -9.42 -12.06 -0.60
CA GLN A 231 -10.19 -10.93 -0.06
C GLN A 231 -11.44 -11.40 0.71
N MET A 232 -12.18 -12.37 0.19
CA MET A 232 -13.34 -12.95 0.90
C MET A 232 -12.92 -13.60 2.22
N ARG A 233 -11.80 -14.33 2.24
CA ARG A 233 -11.26 -14.92 3.48
C ARG A 233 -10.89 -13.87 4.52
N LYS A 234 -10.37 -12.71 4.12
CA LYS A 234 -10.10 -11.60 5.06
C LYS A 234 -11.36 -11.09 5.76
N TRP A 235 -12.50 -11.13 5.09
CA TRP A 235 -13.78 -10.75 5.70
C TRP A 235 -14.36 -11.85 6.59
N LEU A 236 -14.18 -13.12 6.21
CA LEU A 236 -14.66 -14.26 6.99
C LEU A 236 -13.81 -14.55 8.23
N ARG A 237 -12.50 -14.23 8.17
CA ARG A 237 -11.57 -14.47 9.27
C ARG A 237 -11.28 -13.19 10.02
N TRP A 238 -11.70 -13.17 11.28
CA TRP A 238 -11.58 -11.99 12.13
C TRP A 238 -10.13 -11.55 12.38
N GLU A 239 -9.13 -12.45 12.23
CA GLU A 239 -7.71 -12.12 12.33
C GLU A 239 -7.30 -10.97 11.38
N PHE A 240 -8.01 -10.80 10.26
CA PHE A 240 -7.76 -9.75 9.27
C PHE A 240 -8.71 -8.56 9.34
N TRP A 241 -9.61 -8.52 10.32
CA TRP A 241 -10.58 -7.44 10.42
C TRP A 241 -9.90 -6.11 10.69
N PRO A 242 -10.41 -5.03 10.08
CA PRO A 242 -9.84 -3.71 10.28
C PRO A 242 -10.05 -3.25 11.75
N PRO A 243 -9.16 -2.38 12.27
CA PRO A 243 -9.20 -1.97 13.68
C PRO A 243 -10.55 -1.41 14.14
N TYR A 244 -11.25 -0.67 13.28
CA TYR A 244 -12.55 -0.07 13.61
C TYR A 244 -13.67 -1.09 13.82
N LEU A 245 -13.52 -2.31 13.30
CA LEU A 245 -14.48 -3.41 13.53
C LEU A 245 -14.10 -4.24 14.75
N PHE A 246 -12.79 -4.45 14.97
CA PHE A 246 -12.30 -5.34 16.02
C PHE A 246 -12.19 -4.70 17.41
N TYR A 247 -11.66 -3.48 17.52
CA TYR A 247 -11.36 -2.86 18.82
C TYR A 247 -12.53 -2.20 19.58
N PRO A 248 -13.73 -1.90 19.03
CA PRO A 248 -14.78 -1.22 19.81
C PRO A 248 -15.11 -1.86 21.17
N PRO A 249 -15.24 -3.21 21.30
CA PRO A 249 -15.48 -3.84 22.60
C PRO A 249 -14.32 -3.65 23.59
N VAL A 250 -13.08 -3.69 23.10
CA VAL A 250 -11.87 -3.50 23.92
C VAL A 250 -11.77 -2.05 24.39
N VAL A 251 -12.05 -1.08 23.52
CA VAL A 251 -12.07 0.36 23.86
C VAL A 251 -13.16 0.65 24.89
N ALA A 252 -14.35 0.07 24.73
CA ALA A 252 -15.43 0.20 25.71
C ALA A 252 -15.02 -0.36 27.09
N TRP A 253 -14.32 -1.50 27.10
CA TRP A 253 -13.78 -2.08 28.34
C TRP A 253 -12.72 -1.20 29.00
N ILE A 254 -11.78 -0.67 28.23
CA ILE A 254 -10.78 0.31 28.73
C ILE A 254 -11.48 1.55 29.29
N GLY A 255 -12.51 2.06 28.59
CA GLY A 255 -13.32 3.18 29.07
C GLY A 255 -13.98 2.89 30.42
N TRP A 256 -14.55 1.68 30.59
CA TRP A 256 -15.11 1.25 31.87
C TRP A 256 -14.03 1.15 32.98
N LEU A 257 -12.86 0.60 32.68
CA LEU A 257 -11.74 0.54 33.62
C LEU A 257 -11.27 1.94 34.05
N SER A 258 -11.16 2.88 33.09
CA SER A 258 -10.82 4.28 33.35
C SER A 258 -11.85 4.99 34.23
N LEU A 259 -13.14 4.71 34.04
CA LEU A 259 -14.20 5.22 34.92
C LEU A 259 -14.09 4.62 36.33
N LYS A 260 -13.85 3.30 36.42
CA LYS A 260 -13.66 2.60 37.70
C LYS A 260 -12.44 3.12 38.48
N SER A 261 -11.34 3.42 37.80
CA SER A 261 -10.13 4.00 38.40
C SER A 261 -10.21 5.52 38.60
N ARG A 262 -11.28 6.18 38.15
CA ARG A 262 -11.46 7.64 38.17
C ARG A 262 -10.30 8.40 37.49
N SER A 263 -9.64 7.78 36.51
CA SER A 263 -8.51 8.36 35.80
C SER A 263 -8.40 7.78 34.41
N LEU A 264 -8.39 8.66 33.40
CA LEU A 264 -8.31 8.30 31.98
C LEU A 264 -6.94 7.75 31.56
N THR A 265 -5.89 8.02 32.34
CA THR A 265 -4.51 7.65 32.03
C THR A 265 -3.87 6.76 33.09
N ALA A 266 -4.65 6.16 33.99
CA ALA A 266 -4.14 5.32 35.07
C ALA A 266 -3.18 4.23 34.56
N PHE A 267 -3.51 3.60 33.43
CA PHE A 267 -2.69 2.56 32.80
C PHE A 267 -1.23 2.98 32.50
N THR A 268 -0.93 4.28 32.41
CA THR A 268 0.45 4.78 32.19
C THR A 268 1.38 4.49 33.36
N ALA A 269 0.84 4.28 34.57
CA ALA A 269 1.59 3.86 35.74
C ALA A 269 1.85 2.34 35.81
N ALA A 270 1.44 1.56 34.79
CA ALA A 270 1.69 0.12 34.77
C ALA A 270 3.20 -0.20 34.71
N ASN A 271 3.99 0.62 34.01
CA ASN A 271 5.44 0.49 33.91
C ASN A 271 6.13 1.84 34.19
N PRO A 272 6.41 2.19 35.45
CA PRO A 272 7.10 3.44 35.80
C PRO A 272 8.43 3.67 35.08
N ALA A 273 9.12 2.59 34.69
CA ALA A 273 10.41 2.66 34.01
C ALA A 273 10.34 3.06 32.52
N ILE A 274 9.13 3.08 31.94
CA ILE A 274 8.91 3.34 30.52
C ILE A 274 8.04 4.60 30.40
N GLU A 275 8.45 5.53 29.53
CA GLU A 275 7.69 6.77 29.28
C GLU A 275 6.23 6.45 28.91
N ALA A 276 5.28 7.09 29.61
CA ALA A 276 3.85 6.83 29.51
C ALA A 276 3.45 5.34 29.64
N GLY A 277 4.23 4.54 30.38
CA GLY A 277 4.01 3.10 30.55
C GLY A 277 4.25 2.26 29.29
N GLY A 278 4.81 2.86 28.24
CA GLY A 278 4.93 2.26 26.91
C GLY A 278 3.66 2.38 26.08
N PHE A 279 2.90 3.47 26.27
CA PHE A 279 1.70 3.71 25.48
C PHE A 279 2.01 4.16 24.05
N ILE A 280 2.93 5.11 23.88
CA ILE A 280 3.30 5.61 22.56
C ILE A 280 4.68 6.26 22.58
N GLY A 281 5.43 6.12 21.49
CA GLY A 281 6.70 6.83 21.30
C GLY A 281 7.88 6.31 22.15
N GLU A 282 7.74 5.15 22.79
CA GLU A 282 8.78 4.58 23.63
C GLU A 282 10.10 4.35 22.88
N SER A 283 11.22 4.70 23.53
CA SER A 283 12.56 4.52 22.99
C SER A 283 12.99 3.07 23.12
N LYS A 284 13.08 2.35 21.98
CA LYS A 284 13.52 0.95 21.96
C LYS A 284 14.91 0.77 22.56
N SER A 285 15.83 1.68 22.28
CA SER A 285 17.18 1.61 22.84
C SER A 285 17.18 1.81 24.35
N ALA A 286 16.32 2.68 24.90
CA ALA A 286 16.25 2.90 26.34
C ALA A 286 15.67 1.67 27.07
N ILE A 287 14.65 1.04 26.51
CA ILE A 287 14.06 -0.18 27.07
C ILE A 287 15.08 -1.33 27.06
N LEU A 288 15.77 -1.55 25.94
CA LEU A 288 16.78 -2.61 25.85
C LEU A 288 17.97 -2.36 26.80
N HIS A 289 18.38 -1.10 26.97
CA HIS A 289 19.39 -0.73 27.97
C HIS A 289 18.89 -0.99 29.41
N GLY A 290 17.62 -0.67 29.70
CA GLY A 290 17.00 -0.96 30.99
C GLY A 290 16.98 -2.46 31.33
N LEU A 291 16.81 -3.32 30.32
CA LEU A 291 16.89 -4.77 30.46
C LEU A 291 18.31 -5.32 30.63
N GLN A 292 19.35 -4.58 30.24
CA GLN A 292 20.73 -5.03 30.41
C GLN A 292 21.18 -4.95 31.87
N GLY A 293 20.59 -4.08 32.71
CA GLY A 293 21.06 -3.89 34.09
C GLY A 293 22.53 -3.45 34.17
N ALA A 294 23.16 -3.59 35.33
CA ALA A 294 24.54 -3.16 35.57
C ALA A 294 25.64 -4.08 34.98
N CYS A 295 25.28 -5.15 34.27
CA CYS A 295 26.20 -6.12 33.67
C CYS A 295 25.74 -6.48 32.27
N ASP A 296 26.64 -6.49 31.27
CA ASP A 296 26.33 -6.83 29.87
C ASP A 296 25.71 -8.24 29.80
N ASN A 297 24.38 -8.33 29.83
CA ASN A 297 23.66 -9.60 29.86
C ASN A 297 23.51 -10.16 28.44
N ASP A 298 24.06 -11.35 28.20
CA ASP A 298 24.03 -11.98 26.88
C ASP A 298 22.62 -12.40 26.44
N ASN A 299 21.60 -12.26 27.30
CA ASN A 299 20.20 -12.47 26.94
C ASN A 299 19.58 -11.34 26.11
N ILE A 300 20.23 -10.18 25.95
CA ILE A 300 19.68 -9.04 25.20
C ILE A 300 20.42 -8.88 23.89
N ALA A 301 19.69 -8.65 22.79
CA ALA A 301 20.29 -8.39 21.50
C ALA A 301 21.17 -7.13 21.55
N ARG A 302 22.46 -7.29 21.24
CA ARG A 302 23.44 -6.19 21.23
C ARG A 302 22.95 -5.10 20.29
N HIS A 303 22.97 -3.85 20.75
CA HIS A 303 22.42 -2.73 20.00
C HIS A 303 23.16 -1.41 20.30
N ARG A 304 23.00 -0.43 19.42
CA ARG A 304 23.48 0.95 19.60
C ARG A 304 22.54 1.95 18.95
N LEU A 305 22.29 3.07 19.64
CA LEU A 305 21.56 4.20 19.11
C LEU A 305 22.44 5.04 18.17
N ILE A 306 21.90 5.39 17.01
CA ILE A 306 22.48 6.29 16.01
C ILE A 306 21.52 7.49 15.88
N ALA A 307 21.88 8.60 16.52
CA ALA A 307 21.04 9.79 16.56
C ALA A 307 20.92 10.48 15.18
N ALA A 308 19.73 10.98 14.86
CA ALA A 308 19.41 11.68 13.61
C ALA A 308 20.20 12.98 13.41
N GLY A 309 20.53 13.66 14.52
CA GLY A 309 21.22 14.96 14.50
C GLY A 309 22.69 14.90 14.11
N ARG A 310 23.25 13.71 13.84
CA ARG A 310 24.65 13.53 13.44
C ARG A 310 24.80 13.53 11.92
N SER A 311 25.97 13.96 11.45
CA SER A 311 26.31 13.91 10.02
C SER A 311 26.42 12.47 9.52
N PHE A 312 26.21 12.24 8.23
CA PHE A 312 26.33 10.90 7.63
C PHE A 312 27.67 10.19 7.95
N PRO A 313 28.85 10.85 7.84
CA PRO A 313 30.13 10.22 8.20
C PRO A 313 30.20 9.77 9.67
N GLU A 314 29.67 10.57 10.60
CA GLU A 314 29.63 10.21 12.02
C GLU A 314 28.69 9.04 12.28
N ARG A 315 27.54 9.00 11.61
CA ARG A 315 26.58 7.88 11.73
C ARG A 315 27.19 6.58 11.22
N LEU A 316 27.91 6.63 10.10
CA LEU A 316 28.61 5.49 9.54
C LEU A 316 29.75 5.01 10.46
N ALA A 317 30.56 5.93 10.99
CA ALA A 317 31.62 5.60 11.96
C ALA A 317 31.05 4.91 13.21
N LEU A 318 29.96 5.42 13.79
CA LEU A 318 29.31 4.80 14.95
C LEU A 318 28.81 3.37 14.68
N ALA A 319 28.27 3.14 13.48
CA ALA A 319 27.82 1.83 13.05
C ALA A 319 29.01 0.87 12.87
N GLY A 320 30.08 1.33 12.21
CA GLY A 320 31.32 0.58 12.04
C GLY A 320 31.98 0.23 13.38
N ASP A 321 32.16 1.21 14.26
CA ASP A 321 32.72 1.03 15.61
C ASP A 321 31.89 0.03 16.42
N PHE A 322 30.57 0.09 16.31
CA PHE A 322 29.67 -0.84 16.98
C PHE A 322 29.86 -2.27 16.46
N MET A 323 29.86 -2.45 15.13
CA MET A 323 30.07 -3.76 14.52
C MET A 323 31.44 -4.33 14.88
N GLN A 324 32.49 -3.50 14.87
CA GLN A 324 33.84 -3.93 15.25
C GLN A 324 33.92 -4.30 16.74
N SER A 325 33.46 -3.42 17.64
CA SER A 325 33.55 -3.63 19.10
C SER A 325 32.73 -4.82 19.60
N LYS A 326 31.61 -5.12 18.94
CA LYS A 326 30.76 -6.27 19.26
C LYS A 326 31.01 -7.48 18.36
N GLN A 327 32.02 -7.43 17.49
CA GLN A 327 32.43 -8.49 16.55
C GLN A 327 31.28 -9.01 15.67
N LEU A 328 30.49 -8.09 15.12
CA LEU A 328 29.33 -8.40 14.29
C LEU A 328 29.70 -8.46 12.81
N ALA A 329 29.22 -9.49 12.12
CA ALA A 329 29.21 -9.58 10.66
C ALA A 329 27.81 -9.26 10.12
N PHE A 330 27.70 -9.00 8.82
CA PHE A 330 26.40 -8.94 8.16
C PHE A 330 25.74 -10.33 8.14
N PRO A 331 24.40 -10.41 8.28
CA PRO A 331 23.46 -9.28 8.35
C PRO A 331 23.39 -8.60 9.73
N VAL A 332 22.97 -7.33 9.74
CA VAL A 332 22.59 -6.57 10.94
C VAL A 332 21.20 -5.95 10.78
N VAL A 333 20.51 -5.66 11.88
CA VAL A 333 19.18 -5.04 11.86
C VAL A 333 19.32 -3.53 12.07
N LEU A 334 18.67 -2.75 11.22
CA LEU A 334 18.53 -1.30 11.39
C LEU A 334 17.05 -0.97 11.55
N LYS A 335 16.68 -0.30 12.64
CA LYS A 335 15.27 0.02 12.94
C LYS A 335 15.09 1.40 13.56
N PRO A 336 13.94 2.06 13.40
CA PRO A 336 13.64 3.32 14.07
C PRO A 336 13.61 3.14 15.59
N ASN A 337 14.23 4.08 16.31
CA ASN A 337 14.26 4.05 17.78
C ASN A 337 12.85 4.14 18.38
N ALA A 338 11.96 4.94 17.76
CA ALA A 338 10.53 4.97 18.07
C ALA A 338 9.74 4.49 16.86
N GLY A 339 8.80 3.56 17.04
CA GLY A 339 8.01 3.02 15.92
C GLY A 339 7.30 1.73 16.29
N GLN A 340 6.22 1.40 15.56
CA GLN A 340 5.34 0.26 15.88
C GLN A 340 5.21 -0.69 14.69
N ARG A 341 4.78 -1.94 14.95
CA ARG A 341 4.40 -2.95 13.95
C ARG A 341 5.50 -3.31 12.93
N GLY A 342 6.76 -3.12 13.31
CA GLY A 342 7.92 -3.35 12.44
C GLY A 342 8.11 -2.30 11.34
N ALA A 343 7.41 -1.16 11.40
CA ALA A 343 7.63 -0.05 10.46
C ALA A 343 9.10 0.41 10.48
N GLY A 344 9.69 0.61 9.30
CA GLY A 344 11.09 1.03 9.14
C GLY A 344 12.16 -0.02 9.47
N VAL A 345 11.80 -1.23 9.89
CA VAL A 345 12.78 -2.30 10.17
C VAL A 345 13.39 -2.83 8.88
N MET A 346 14.72 -2.82 8.80
CA MET A 346 15.53 -3.29 7.68
C MET A 346 16.56 -4.32 8.15
N ILE A 347 16.72 -5.39 7.38
CA ILE A 347 17.81 -6.36 7.54
C ILE A 347 18.86 -6.00 6.50
N ILE A 348 19.97 -5.47 6.97
CA ILE A 348 21.08 -4.97 6.17
C ILE A 348 22.07 -6.11 5.95
N ARG A 349 22.31 -6.50 4.70
CA ARG A 349 23.18 -7.63 4.32
C ARG A 349 24.53 -7.22 3.78
N SER A 350 24.73 -5.93 3.51
CA SER A 350 25.99 -5.41 2.98
C SER A 350 26.27 -4.00 3.47
N GLU A 351 27.53 -3.60 3.36
CA GLU A 351 27.95 -2.23 3.65
C GLU A 351 27.27 -1.21 2.73
N ALA A 352 27.04 -1.56 1.46
CA ALA A 352 26.32 -0.71 0.52
C ALA A 352 24.87 -0.42 0.98
N GLU A 353 24.16 -1.46 1.44
CA GLU A 353 22.82 -1.30 2.01
C GLU A 353 22.84 -0.46 3.29
N LEU A 354 23.86 -0.63 4.15
CA LEU A 354 24.00 0.16 5.37
C LEU A 354 24.16 1.65 5.04
N ASN A 355 25.03 1.95 4.07
CA ASN A 355 25.31 3.32 3.63
C ASN A 355 24.06 3.99 3.07
N GLU A 356 23.34 3.30 2.18
CA GLU A 356 22.09 3.83 1.60
C GLU A 356 21.03 4.08 2.69
N ALA A 357 20.85 3.13 3.62
CA ALA A 357 19.87 3.25 4.69
C ALA A 357 20.19 4.42 5.66
N LEU A 358 21.46 4.58 6.05
CA LEU A 358 21.91 5.69 6.91
C LEU A 358 21.83 7.05 6.21
N LEU A 359 22.09 7.10 4.90
CA LEU A 359 22.02 8.34 4.12
C LEU A 359 20.58 8.87 4.02
N ASN A 360 19.61 7.98 3.82
CA ASN A 360 18.21 8.34 3.61
C ASN A 360 17.43 8.57 4.92
N ALA A 361 17.88 7.98 6.04
CA ALA A 361 17.16 8.07 7.31
C ALA A 361 17.26 9.45 7.96
N ARG A 362 16.11 10.01 8.35
CA ARG A 362 16.00 11.33 9.00
C ARG A 362 15.69 11.27 10.50
N GLU A 363 15.62 10.08 11.05
CA GLU A 363 15.22 9.82 12.43
C GLU A 363 16.29 9.05 13.20
N ASP A 364 16.11 8.94 14.51
CA ASP A 364 16.98 8.15 15.37
C ASP A 364 16.83 6.67 15.01
N LEU A 365 17.96 6.04 14.73
CA LEU A 365 18.01 4.62 14.37
C LEU A 365 18.68 3.81 15.47
N VAL A 366 18.34 2.53 15.54
CA VAL A 366 19.01 1.54 16.35
C VAL A 366 19.61 0.51 15.39
N ILE A 367 20.94 0.41 15.40
CA ILE A 367 21.64 -0.73 14.81
C ILE A 367 21.68 -1.84 15.86
N GLN A 368 21.34 -3.07 15.46
CA GLN A 368 21.19 -4.21 16.36
C GLN A 368 21.76 -5.47 15.69
N GLU A 369 22.30 -6.39 16.50
CA GLU A 369 22.72 -7.71 16.02
C GLU A 369 21.54 -8.46 15.39
N TYR A 370 21.81 -9.15 14.28
CA TYR A 370 20.83 -10.07 13.71
C TYR A 370 20.88 -11.40 14.47
N VAL A 371 19.78 -11.74 15.15
CA VAL A 371 19.66 -13.01 15.86
C VAL A 371 18.88 -13.99 14.98
N PRO A 372 19.50 -15.11 14.54
CA PRO A 372 18.79 -16.14 13.79
C PRO A 372 17.86 -16.97 14.70
N GLY A 373 17.14 -17.93 14.12
CA GLY A 373 16.32 -18.88 14.88
C GLY A 373 14.83 -18.54 14.93
N ILE A 374 14.13 -19.25 15.80
CA ILE A 374 12.68 -19.24 15.95
C ILE A 374 12.28 -18.03 16.80
N GLU A 375 11.23 -17.32 16.40
CA GLU A 375 10.76 -16.12 17.10
C GLU A 375 9.48 -16.39 17.91
N PHE A 376 9.50 -15.99 19.18
CA PHE A 376 8.35 -16.07 20.08
C PHE A 376 8.00 -14.68 20.65
N GLY A 377 6.71 -14.40 20.77
CA GLY A 377 6.20 -13.32 21.61
C GLY A 377 5.83 -13.87 22.99
N VAL A 378 6.43 -13.37 24.07
CA VAL A 378 6.12 -13.78 25.44
C VAL A 378 5.51 -12.62 26.20
N PHE A 379 4.23 -12.72 26.52
CA PHE A 379 3.53 -11.71 27.29
C PHE A 379 3.75 -11.97 28.78
N TYR A 380 4.37 -11.03 29.47
CA TYR A 380 4.75 -11.15 30.87
C TYR A 380 4.04 -10.10 31.72
N PHE A 381 3.70 -10.47 32.96
CA PHE A 381 3.34 -9.51 33.97
C PHE A 381 3.77 -9.93 35.38
N ARG A 382 3.89 -8.96 36.28
CA ARG A 382 4.15 -9.15 37.70
C ARG A 382 3.44 -8.05 38.49
N TYR A 383 2.71 -8.41 39.54
CA TYR A 383 2.14 -7.38 40.40
C TYR A 383 3.24 -6.74 41.25
N PRO A 384 3.17 -5.41 41.50
CA PRO A 384 4.08 -4.76 42.42
C PRO A 384 4.03 -5.45 43.79
N GLY A 385 5.16 -5.96 44.28
CA GLY A 385 5.27 -6.70 45.54
C GLY A 385 5.31 -8.21 45.40
N ASP A 386 4.92 -8.76 44.26
CA ASP A 386 5.09 -10.19 44.00
C ASP A 386 6.56 -10.53 43.84
N VAL A 387 6.98 -11.66 44.43
CA VAL A 387 8.35 -12.18 44.33
C VAL A 387 8.65 -12.71 42.93
N ARG A 388 7.62 -13.19 42.20
CA ARG A 388 7.75 -13.78 40.86
C ARG A 388 6.63 -13.28 39.94
N GLY A 389 6.99 -12.97 38.71
CA GLY A 389 6.05 -12.72 37.62
C GLY A 389 5.50 -13.98 36.98
N ARG A 390 4.67 -13.78 35.96
CA ARG A 390 3.91 -14.81 35.26
C ARG A 390 3.90 -14.52 33.76
N ILE A 391 3.88 -15.59 32.97
CA ILE A 391 3.63 -15.51 31.54
C ILE A 391 2.11 -15.56 31.33
N PHE A 392 1.55 -14.51 30.74
CA PHE A 392 0.13 -14.40 30.40
C PHE A 392 -0.22 -15.15 29.12
N SER A 393 0.64 -15.04 28.10
CA SER A 393 0.49 -15.76 26.85
C SER A 393 1.80 -15.92 26.10
N ILE A 394 1.84 -16.88 25.18
CA ILE A 394 2.97 -17.14 24.29
C ILE A 394 2.44 -17.17 22.85
N THR A 395 3.09 -16.44 21.96
CA THR A 395 2.83 -16.42 20.53
C THR A 395 4.00 -17.02 19.80
N GLU A 396 3.78 -18.09 19.04
CA GLU A 396 4.77 -18.57 18.07
C GLU A 396 4.64 -17.77 16.78
N LYS A 397 5.75 -17.23 16.28
CA LYS A 397 5.77 -16.46 15.03
C LYS A 397 6.31 -17.32 13.89
N VAL A 398 5.43 -17.74 13.01
CA VAL A 398 5.76 -18.56 11.84
C VAL A 398 5.89 -17.66 10.62
N PHE A 399 7.06 -17.68 9.99
CA PHE A 399 7.31 -17.00 8.73
C PHE A 399 6.79 -17.87 7.58
N PRO A 400 5.79 -17.42 6.81
CA PRO A 400 5.24 -18.25 5.74
C PRO A 400 6.27 -18.54 4.67
N GLU A 401 6.29 -19.80 4.23
CA GLU A 401 7.13 -20.28 3.14
C GLU A 401 6.25 -20.86 2.03
N VAL A 402 6.78 -20.84 0.82
CA VAL A 402 6.26 -21.62 -0.30
C VAL A 402 7.35 -22.56 -0.81
N THR A 403 6.96 -23.75 -1.22
CA THR A 403 7.87 -24.74 -1.80
C THR A 403 7.75 -24.71 -3.31
N GLY A 404 8.88 -24.58 -4.00
CA GLY A 404 8.96 -24.63 -5.45
C GLY A 404 8.65 -26.02 -6.00
N ASP A 405 8.04 -26.04 -7.17
CA ASP A 405 7.75 -27.25 -7.94
C ASP A 405 8.53 -27.30 -9.26
N GLY A 406 9.42 -26.33 -9.51
CA GLY A 406 10.21 -26.22 -10.73
C GLY A 406 9.42 -25.75 -11.95
N VAL A 407 8.13 -25.39 -11.80
CA VAL A 407 7.24 -25.03 -12.92
C VAL A 407 6.59 -23.67 -12.70
N ARG A 408 6.04 -23.43 -11.51
CA ARG A 408 5.32 -22.20 -11.18
C ARG A 408 6.26 -21.10 -10.72
N SER A 409 5.90 -19.87 -11.08
CA SER A 409 6.53 -18.66 -10.56
C SER A 409 6.26 -18.48 -9.06
N LEU A 410 7.11 -17.74 -8.35
CA LEU A 410 6.89 -17.37 -6.95
C LEU A 410 5.51 -16.75 -6.73
N LYS A 411 5.08 -15.88 -7.64
CA LYS A 411 3.75 -15.26 -7.63
C LYS A 411 2.62 -16.30 -7.68
N GLU A 412 2.73 -17.31 -8.54
CA GLU A 412 1.73 -18.38 -8.67
C GLU A 412 1.74 -19.31 -7.45
N LEU A 413 2.90 -19.58 -6.86
CA LEU A 413 3.02 -20.37 -5.62
C LEU A 413 2.34 -19.64 -4.45
N ILE A 414 2.58 -18.33 -4.28
CA ILE A 414 1.90 -17.49 -3.29
C ILE A 414 0.38 -17.54 -3.49
N LEU A 415 -0.09 -17.35 -4.73
CA LEU A 415 -1.53 -17.37 -5.02
C LEU A 415 -2.13 -18.77 -4.85
N SER A 416 -1.38 -19.83 -5.06
CA SER A 416 -1.86 -21.21 -4.90
C SER A 416 -2.06 -21.59 -3.44
N ASN A 417 -1.27 -21.03 -2.52
CA ASN A 417 -1.45 -21.22 -1.09
C ASN A 417 -2.65 -20.38 -0.58
N ASP A 418 -3.64 -21.03 0.03
CA ASP A 418 -4.88 -20.39 0.46
C ASP A 418 -4.70 -19.28 1.49
N ARG A 419 -3.76 -19.47 2.42
CA ARG A 419 -3.43 -18.49 3.45
C ARG A 419 -2.60 -17.36 2.84
N ALA A 420 -1.58 -17.70 2.05
CA ALA A 420 -0.71 -16.70 1.46
C ALA A 420 -1.48 -15.79 0.49
N ALA A 421 -2.46 -16.35 -0.24
CA ALA A 421 -3.36 -15.59 -1.10
C ALA A 421 -4.17 -14.50 -0.37
N SER A 422 -4.48 -14.68 0.93
CA SER A 422 -5.17 -13.66 1.74
C SER A 422 -4.31 -12.43 2.03
N LEU A 423 -2.98 -12.55 1.96
CA LEU A 423 -2.04 -11.45 2.12
C LEU A 423 -1.15 -11.29 0.87
N ALA A 424 -1.66 -11.69 -0.30
CA ALA A 424 -0.89 -11.73 -1.55
C ALA A 424 -0.24 -10.38 -1.89
N GLU A 425 -0.96 -9.27 -1.71
CA GLU A 425 -0.44 -7.92 -1.97
C GLU A 425 0.80 -7.63 -1.10
N VAL A 426 0.76 -7.97 0.19
CA VAL A 426 1.89 -7.80 1.11
C VAL A 426 3.09 -8.63 0.68
N TYR A 427 2.88 -9.89 0.29
CA TYR A 427 3.96 -10.75 -0.20
C TYR A 427 4.49 -10.32 -1.57
N PHE A 428 3.62 -9.77 -2.43
CA PHE A 428 4.02 -9.25 -3.73
C PHE A 428 4.92 -8.03 -3.59
N ASP A 429 4.54 -7.07 -2.75
CA ASP A 429 5.34 -5.88 -2.54
C ASP A 429 6.71 -6.24 -1.95
N ARG A 430 6.75 -7.19 -1.01
CA ARG A 430 8.01 -7.64 -0.39
C ARG A 430 8.91 -8.41 -1.34
N ASN A 431 8.35 -9.18 -2.27
CA ASN A 431 9.09 -10.04 -3.20
C ASN A 431 9.11 -9.49 -4.63
N ARG A 432 8.83 -8.20 -4.83
CA ARG A 432 8.56 -7.57 -6.13
C ARG A 432 9.59 -7.90 -7.22
N LEU A 433 10.86 -8.02 -6.85
CA LEU A 433 11.96 -8.31 -7.78
C LEU A 433 12.03 -9.78 -8.22
N ARG A 434 11.41 -10.70 -7.48
CA ARG A 434 11.48 -12.16 -7.67
C ARG A 434 10.15 -12.80 -8.06
N LEU A 435 9.08 -12.01 -8.23
CA LEU A 435 7.72 -12.56 -8.41
C LEU A 435 7.57 -13.46 -9.63
N ASP A 436 8.27 -13.13 -10.72
CA ASP A 436 8.19 -13.87 -11.99
C ASP A 436 9.26 -14.99 -12.07
N GLU A 437 10.07 -15.18 -11.03
CA GLU A 437 11.07 -16.25 -10.93
C GLU A 437 10.39 -17.61 -10.74
N ILE A 438 10.78 -18.63 -11.53
CA ILE A 438 10.36 -20.01 -11.32
C ILE A 438 11.19 -20.60 -10.19
N VAL A 439 10.53 -21.00 -9.11
CA VAL A 439 11.21 -21.54 -7.93
C VAL A 439 11.56 -23.02 -8.20
N PRO A 440 12.85 -23.42 -8.12
CA PRO A 440 13.28 -24.79 -8.29
C PRO A 440 12.51 -25.80 -7.41
N ALA A 441 12.36 -27.02 -7.90
CA ALA A 441 11.65 -28.07 -7.18
C ALA A 441 12.28 -28.33 -5.80
N ASN A 442 11.45 -28.36 -4.76
CA ASN A 442 11.81 -28.55 -3.34
C ASN A 442 12.56 -27.37 -2.69
N GLU A 443 12.84 -26.28 -3.41
CA GLU A 443 13.38 -25.07 -2.79
C GLU A 443 12.29 -24.39 -1.95
N ARG A 444 12.62 -24.02 -0.71
CA ARG A 444 11.73 -23.28 0.17
C ARG A 444 12.07 -21.80 0.14
N VAL A 445 11.06 -20.99 -0.17
CA VAL A 445 11.19 -19.53 -0.21
C VAL A 445 10.36 -18.92 0.91
N GLN A 446 11.05 -18.31 1.87
CA GLN A 446 10.43 -17.54 2.93
C GLN A 446 9.90 -16.21 2.38
N LEU A 447 8.61 -15.93 2.61
CA LEU A 447 7.93 -14.79 2.00
C LEU A 447 8.22 -13.48 2.72
N VAL A 448 8.50 -13.53 4.03
CA VAL A 448 8.71 -12.37 4.92
C VAL A 448 9.69 -12.71 6.04
N GLU A 449 10.47 -11.73 6.47
CA GLU A 449 11.53 -11.94 7.48
C GLU A 449 11.28 -11.19 8.80
N ILE A 450 10.28 -10.32 8.82
CA ILE A 450 9.97 -9.45 9.97
C ILE A 450 8.75 -10.01 10.69
N GLY A 451 8.91 -10.32 11.98
CA GLY A 451 7.91 -10.96 12.85
C GLY A 451 6.71 -10.09 13.23
N SER A 452 6.01 -9.56 12.23
CA SER A 452 4.84 -8.69 12.36
C SER A 452 3.63 -9.24 11.61
N HIS A 453 2.49 -9.34 12.29
CA HIS A 453 1.26 -9.93 11.75
C HIS A 453 0.75 -9.18 10.52
N CYS A 454 0.67 -7.85 10.58
CA CYS A 454 0.19 -7.03 9.47
C CYS A 454 1.15 -7.06 8.26
N ARG A 455 2.39 -7.54 8.45
CA ARG A 455 3.38 -7.73 7.40
C ARG A 455 3.44 -9.17 6.88
N GLY A 456 2.49 -10.02 7.27
CA GLY A 456 2.37 -11.38 6.72
C GLY A 456 3.00 -12.49 7.54
N THR A 457 3.51 -12.21 8.75
CA THR A 457 3.89 -13.28 9.69
C THR A 457 2.64 -13.91 10.30
N VAL A 458 2.66 -15.23 10.46
CA VAL A 458 1.57 -15.99 11.07
C VAL A 458 1.82 -16.12 12.56
N PHE A 459 0.83 -15.75 13.37
CA PHE A 459 0.89 -15.87 14.82
C PHE A 459 0.05 -17.07 15.25
N LEU A 460 0.67 -17.99 15.97
CA LEU A 460 0.04 -19.18 16.53
C LEU A 460 0.05 -19.14 18.05
N ASP A 461 -0.93 -19.79 18.67
CA ASP A 461 -0.99 -19.94 20.11
C ASP A 461 0.09 -20.92 20.59
N GLY A 462 1.12 -20.37 21.21
CA GLY A 462 2.29 -21.07 21.72
C GLY A 462 2.17 -21.44 23.21
N THR A 463 1.00 -21.33 23.83
CA THR A 463 0.82 -21.59 25.27
C THR A 463 1.26 -22.99 25.68
N SER A 464 1.23 -23.97 24.75
CA SER A 464 1.76 -25.32 24.98
C SER A 464 3.26 -25.38 25.25
N HIS A 465 4.01 -24.31 24.98
CA HIS A 465 5.44 -24.19 25.28
C HIS A 465 5.73 -23.65 26.68
N LEU A 466 4.71 -23.23 27.44
CA LEU A 466 4.90 -22.72 28.78
C LEU A 466 5.42 -23.81 29.72
N THR A 467 6.52 -23.53 30.39
CA THR A 467 7.14 -24.37 31.42
C THR A 467 7.54 -23.52 32.64
N PRO A 468 7.72 -24.13 33.82
CA PRO A 468 8.26 -23.43 34.99
C PRO A 468 9.64 -22.81 34.73
N GLU A 469 10.50 -23.49 33.96
CA GLU A 469 11.86 -23.05 33.65
C GLU A 469 11.86 -21.81 32.76
N LEU A 470 11.02 -21.80 31.71
CA LEU A 470 10.83 -20.62 30.86
C LEU A 470 10.29 -19.44 31.66
N ALA A 471 9.27 -19.67 32.49
CA ALA A 471 8.68 -18.62 33.33
C ALA A 471 9.72 -18.01 34.29
N ALA A 472 10.53 -18.84 34.94
CA ALA A 472 11.61 -18.40 35.81
C ALA A 472 12.71 -17.63 35.05
N SER A 473 13.01 -18.02 33.82
CA SER A 473 14.01 -17.32 33.01
C SER A 473 13.56 -15.93 32.57
N ILE A 474 12.32 -15.82 32.08
CA ILE A 474 11.74 -14.52 31.71
C ILE A 474 11.58 -13.63 32.93
N ASP A 475 11.10 -14.14 34.07
CA ASP A 475 11.02 -13.37 35.32
C ASP A 475 12.40 -12.82 35.74
N ARG A 476 13.45 -13.63 35.64
CA ARG A 476 14.83 -13.20 35.94
C ARG A 476 15.28 -12.05 35.06
N ILE A 477 14.99 -12.10 33.75
CA ILE A 477 15.30 -11.01 32.81
C ILE A 477 14.47 -9.77 33.14
N SER A 478 13.16 -9.93 33.36
CA SER A 478 12.26 -8.82 33.68
C SER A 478 12.64 -8.08 34.96
N ARG A 479 13.16 -8.80 35.96
CA ARG A 479 13.61 -8.22 37.23
C ARG A 479 14.84 -7.32 37.13
N GLN A 480 15.59 -7.39 36.03
CA GLN A 480 16.76 -6.51 35.82
C GLN A 480 16.33 -5.08 35.47
N PHE A 481 15.13 -4.90 34.94
CA PHE A 481 14.58 -3.60 34.62
C PHE A 481 13.66 -3.13 35.75
N ASP A 482 14.23 -2.41 36.71
CA ASP A 482 13.46 -1.87 37.83
C ASP A 482 12.37 -0.92 37.33
N GLY A 483 11.15 -1.05 37.88
CA GLY A 483 9.95 -0.34 37.40
C GLY A 483 9.28 -0.93 36.15
N PHE A 484 9.70 -2.10 35.65
CA PHE A 484 8.97 -2.86 34.62
C PHE A 484 8.12 -3.99 35.24
N TYR A 485 6.85 -4.06 34.83
CA TYR A 485 5.87 -5.00 35.40
C TYR A 485 4.96 -5.65 34.38
N PHE A 486 4.81 -5.11 33.17
CA PHE A 486 3.79 -5.55 32.23
C PHE A 486 4.19 -5.28 30.78
N GLY A 487 4.28 -6.31 29.94
CA GLY A 487 4.57 -6.11 28.53
C GLY A 487 4.85 -7.40 27.76
N ARG A 488 5.12 -7.25 26.46
CA ARG A 488 5.44 -8.36 25.57
C ARG A 488 6.90 -8.31 25.14
N TYR A 489 7.61 -9.38 25.46
CA TYR A 489 8.92 -9.67 24.89
C TYR A 489 8.75 -10.28 23.50
N ASP A 490 9.54 -9.83 22.54
CA ASP A 490 9.82 -10.59 21.33
C ASP A 490 11.23 -11.16 21.49
N VAL A 491 11.33 -12.49 21.43
CA VAL A 491 12.56 -13.24 21.68
C VAL A 491 12.88 -14.18 20.54
N ARG A 492 14.17 -14.46 20.35
CA ARG A 492 14.65 -15.51 19.46
C ARG A 492 15.47 -16.56 20.18
N VAL A 493 15.35 -17.78 19.67
CA VAL A 493 15.93 -19.01 20.23
C VAL A 493 16.31 -19.97 19.11
N ASP A 494 17.34 -20.79 19.36
CA ASP A 494 17.84 -21.75 18.39
C ASP A 494 16.85 -22.92 18.16
N SER A 495 16.11 -23.30 19.21
CA SER A 495 15.18 -24.43 19.17
C SER A 495 14.02 -24.26 20.15
N ILE A 496 12.92 -24.99 19.88
CA ILE A 496 11.75 -25.06 20.78
C ILE A 496 12.14 -25.65 22.15
N GLU A 497 13.10 -26.57 22.18
CA GLU A 497 13.59 -27.16 23.43
C GLU A 497 14.34 -26.14 24.28
N SER A 498 15.24 -25.35 23.66
CA SER A 498 15.94 -24.25 24.35
C SER A 498 14.96 -23.23 24.91
N PHE A 499 13.92 -22.90 24.13
CA PHE A 499 12.84 -22.02 24.58
C PHE A 499 12.11 -22.57 25.80
N ARG A 500 11.66 -23.83 25.76
CA ARG A 500 11.01 -24.50 26.89
C ARG A 500 11.91 -24.62 28.12
N LYS A 501 13.22 -24.73 27.95
CA LYS A 501 14.18 -24.77 29.07
C LYS A 501 14.55 -23.37 29.59
N GLY A 502 14.13 -22.31 28.90
CA GLY A 502 14.49 -20.94 29.28
C GLY A 502 15.97 -20.59 29.03
N ILE A 503 16.66 -21.31 28.15
CA ILE A 503 18.10 -21.15 27.86
C ILE A 503 18.32 -20.55 26.47
N ASN A 504 19.44 -19.85 26.28
CA ASN A 504 19.80 -19.18 25.01
C ASN A 504 18.69 -18.27 24.46
N ILE A 505 17.94 -17.62 25.34
CA ILE A 505 16.90 -16.66 24.95
C ILE A 505 17.56 -15.33 24.67
N LYS A 506 17.43 -14.84 23.43
CA LYS A 506 17.83 -13.51 23.00
C LYS A 506 16.61 -12.62 22.85
N VAL A 507 16.49 -11.60 23.69
CA VAL A 507 15.43 -10.57 23.61
C VAL A 507 15.79 -9.58 22.51
N ILE A 508 14.93 -9.46 21.49
CA ILE A 508 15.12 -8.52 20.37
C ILE A 508 14.32 -7.23 20.56
N GLU A 509 13.20 -7.30 21.27
CA GLU A 509 12.30 -6.18 21.56
C GLU A 509 11.50 -6.45 22.85
N LEU A 510 11.17 -5.38 23.56
CA LEU A 510 10.20 -5.38 24.66
C LEU A 510 9.25 -4.21 24.42
N ASN A 511 7.95 -4.49 24.46
CA ASN A 511 6.89 -3.51 24.27
C ASN A 511 6.10 -3.34 25.58
N GLY A 512 5.74 -2.11 25.94
CA GLY A 512 5.03 -1.81 27.18
C GLY A 512 3.52 -2.06 27.14
N VAL A 513 2.73 -1.17 27.75
CA VAL A 513 1.30 -1.37 28.03
C VAL A 513 0.42 -1.55 26.78
N THR A 514 0.83 -1.00 25.63
CA THR A 514 0.07 -1.14 24.38
C THR A 514 0.40 -2.39 23.58
N SER A 515 1.37 -3.18 24.04
CA SER A 515 1.59 -4.50 23.47
C SER A 515 0.35 -5.37 23.68
N GLU A 516 -0.03 -6.14 22.66
CA GLU A 516 -1.14 -7.07 22.75
C GLU A 516 -0.65 -8.52 22.86
N ALA A 517 -1.42 -9.34 23.56
CA ALA A 517 -1.30 -10.79 23.57
C ALA A 517 -1.60 -11.31 22.16
N THR A 518 -0.57 -11.42 21.33
CA THR A 518 -0.70 -11.67 19.90
C THR A 518 -1.09 -13.12 19.55
N ASN A 519 -1.11 -14.02 20.51
CA ASN A 519 -1.58 -15.40 20.37
C ASN A 519 -3.07 -15.45 20.02
N ILE A 520 -3.81 -14.38 20.30
CA ILE A 520 -5.20 -14.25 19.88
C ILE A 520 -5.37 -14.46 18.37
N TYR A 521 -4.39 -14.06 17.55
CA TYR A 521 -4.45 -14.15 16.09
C TYR A 521 -4.30 -15.58 15.54
N ASP A 522 -4.15 -16.60 16.38
CA ASP A 522 -4.23 -17.98 15.94
C ASP A 522 -5.57 -18.23 15.22
N PRO A 523 -5.58 -18.78 13.99
CA PRO A 523 -6.82 -19.03 13.24
C PRO A 523 -7.82 -19.95 13.94
N ARG A 524 -7.38 -20.72 14.94
CA ARG A 524 -8.23 -21.60 15.76
C ARG A 524 -9.05 -20.81 16.78
N ASN A 525 -8.60 -19.61 17.14
CA ASN A 525 -9.25 -18.77 18.13
C ASN A 525 -10.44 -18.03 17.52
N SER A 526 -11.50 -17.86 18.31
CA SER A 526 -12.66 -17.03 17.93
C SER A 526 -12.45 -15.56 18.30
N VAL A 527 -13.21 -14.66 17.68
CA VAL A 527 -13.18 -13.23 18.03
C VAL A 527 -13.56 -13.00 19.51
N PHE A 528 -14.47 -13.82 20.06
CA PHE A 528 -14.85 -13.76 21.48
C PHE A 528 -13.70 -14.16 22.40
N TYR A 529 -12.92 -15.18 22.02
CA TYR A 529 -11.70 -15.53 22.73
C TYR A 529 -10.73 -14.35 22.73
N ALA A 530 -10.51 -13.72 21.58
CA ALA A 530 -9.61 -12.58 21.43
C ALA A 530 -10.04 -11.39 22.32
N TRP A 531 -11.31 -11.00 22.28
CA TRP A 531 -11.84 -9.95 23.16
C TRP A 531 -11.69 -10.29 24.63
N ARG A 532 -11.99 -11.52 25.05
CA ARG A 532 -11.82 -11.96 26.44
C ARG A 532 -10.36 -11.84 26.90
N VAL A 533 -9.41 -12.26 26.07
CA VAL A 533 -7.97 -12.17 26.36
C VAL A 533 -7.53 -10.72 26.47
N LEU A 534 -7.89 -9.86 25.51
CA LEU A 534 -7.53 -8.43 25.53
C LEU A 534 -8.18 -7.69 26.70
N CYS A 535 -9.46 -7.95 27.00
CA CYS A 535 -10.11 -7.35 28.16
C CYS A 535 -9.43 -7.77 29.47
N ARG A 536 -9.04 -9.05 29.61
CA ARG A 536 -8.30 -9.52 30.79
C ARG A 536 -6.91 -8.89 30.88
N GLN A 537 -6.20 -8.79 29.76
CA GLN A 537 -4.90 -8.14 29.66
C GLN A 537 -5.00 -6.69 30.17
N TRP A 538 -5.97 -5.90 29.68
CA TRP A 538 -6.17 -4.52 30.14
C TRP A 538 -6.58 -4.44 31.60
N SER A 539 -7.38 -5.37 32.11
CA SER A 539 -7.68 -5.43 33.55
C SER A 539 -6.41 -5.61 34.39
N ILE A 540 -5.50 -6.51 33.98
CA ILE A 540 -4.22 -6.71 34.67
C ILE A 540 -3.38 -5.42 34.63
N ALA A 541 -3.30 -4.74 33.48
CA ALA A 541 -2.57 -3.47 33.37
C ALA A 541 -3.09 -2.40 34.34
N PHE A 542 -4.42 -2.26 34.47
CA PHE A 542 -5.05 -1.33 35.42
C PHE A 542 -4.85 -1.76 36.88
N GLU A 543 -4.89 -3.06 37.18
CA GLU A 543 -4.61 -3.59 38.52
C GLU A 543 -3.16 -3.31 38.95
N ILE A 544 -2.19 -3.52 38.05
CA ILE A 544 -0.77 -3.21 38.27
C ILE A 544 -0.58 -1.70 38.42
N ALA A 545 -1.18 -0.90 37.55
CA ALA A 545 -1.13 0.55 37.63
C ALA A 545 -1.68 1.06 38.97
N ALA A 546 -2.82 0.54 39.44
CA ALA A 546 -3.38 0.91 40.74
C ALA A 546 -2.44 0.57 41.90
N ALA A 547 -1.76 -0.58 41.85
CA ALA A 547 -0.77 -0.98 42.84
C ALA A 547 0.51 -0.12 42.81
N ASN A 548 0.93 0.37 41.64
CA ASN A 548 2.03 1.31 41.53
C ASN A 548 1.64 2.71 42.03
N ILE A 549 0.44 3.19 41.67
CA ILE A 549 -0.08 4.48 42.15
C ILE A 549 -0.20 4.50 43.68
N SER A 550 -0.66 3.41 44.30
CA SER A 550 -0.73 3.32 45.77
C SER A 550 0.64 3.32 46.46
N ARG A 551 1.72 3.04 45.71
CA ARG A 551 3.12 3.14 46.16
C ARG A 551 3.75 4.50 45.89
N GLY A 552 3.00 5.45 45.32
CA GLY A 552 3.45 6.81 45.06
C GLY A 552 3.93 7.07 43.63
N GLU A 553 3.76 6.11 42.71
CA GLU A 553 4.10 6.31 41.30
C GLU A 553 3.17 7.30 40.62
N ARG A 554 3.73 8.11 39.70
CA ARG A 554 2.98 9.16 39.00
C ARG A 554 2.27 8.61 37.76
N ILE A 555 1.10 9.16 37.47
CA ILE A 555 0.42 8.97 36.19
C ILE A 555 0.87 10.04 35.20
N THR A 556 0.94 9.70 33.91
CA THR A 556 1.15 10.69 32.86
C THR A 556 -0.12 11.54 32.70
N PRO A 557 -0.03 12.88 32.80
CA PRO A 557 -1.17 13.77 32.58
C PRO A 557 -1.73 13.64 31.16
N VAL A 558 -3.06 13.82 31.02
CA VAL A 558 -3.76 13.73 29.71
C VAL A 558 -3.12 14.65 28.65
N ARG A 559 -2.74 15.88 29.04
CA ARG A 559 -2.12 16.86 28.12
C ARG A 559 -0.78 16.36 27.57
N GLU A 560 0.04 15.77 28.43
CA GLU A 560 1.35 15.22 28.06
C GLU A 560 1.17 14.02 27.13
N LEU A 561 0.23 13.13 27.46
CA LEU A 561 -0.08 11.97 26.63
C LEU A 561 -0.57 12.38 25.23
N ILE A 562 -1.43 13.39 25.12
CA ILE A 562 -1.86 13.94 23.82
C ILE A 562 -0.66 14.50 23.05
N GLY A 563 0.26 15.20 23.71
CA GLY A 563 1.49 15.70 23.10
C GLY A 563 2.35 14.58 22.50
N LEU A 564 2.53 13.48 23.24
CA LEU A 564 3.24 12.29 22.77
C LEU A 564 2.56 11.64 21.55
N ILE A 565 1.23 11.57 21.54
CA ILE A 565 0.46 11.04 20.40
C ILE A 565 0.66 11.89 19.15
N LEU A 566 0.56 13.22 19.27
CA LEU A 566 0.73 14.14 18.14
C LEU A 566 2.16 14.07 17.56
N LYS A 567 3.18 13.97 18.43
CA LYS A 567 4.58 13.80 18.02
C LYS A 567 4.82 12.47 17.30
N SER A 568 4.20 11.38 17.77
CA SER A 568 4.35 10.07 17.12
C SER A 568 3.65 9.99 15.75
N GLN A 569 2.51 10.66 15.59
CA GLN A 569 1.80 10.71 14.31
C GLN A 569 2.54 11.51 13.23
N SER A 570 3.24 12.58 13.59
CA SER A 570 4.08 13.33 12.64
C SER A 570 5.25 12.48 12.15
N SER A 571 5.94 11.76 13.04
CA SER A 571 7.01 10.81 12.68
C SER A 571 6.51 9.63 11.84
N SER A 572 5.31 9.10 12.11
CA SER A 572 4.75 7.98 11.34
C SER A 572 4.31 8.38 9.92
N ARG A 573 3.86 9.63 9.72
CA ARG A 573 3.49 10.14 8.38
C ARG A 573 4.70 10.35 7.48
N SER A 574 5.84 10.77 8.02
CA SER A 574 7.10 10.84 7.25
C SER A 574 7.64 9.45 6.87
N LEU A 575 7.37 8.41 7.66
CA LEU A 575 7.84 7.05 7.36
C LEU A 575 7.02 6.32 6.28
N ASN A 576 5.74 6.66 6.14
CA ASN A 576 4.85 6.05 5.16
C ASN A 576 4.81 6.80 3.81
N SER A 577 5.35 8.01 3.70
CA SER A 577 5.42 8.74 2.42
C SER A 577 6.59 8.28 1.53
N ASP A 578 7.55 7.55 2.11
CA ASP A 578 8.80 7.14 1.46
C ASP A 578 8.83 5.61 1.15
N GLN A 579 7.71 4.90 1.34
CA GLN A 579 7.46 3.53 0.85
C GLN A 579 6.45 3.57 -0.29
#